data_AF-A0A9D1J0Q0-F1
#
_entry.id   AF-A0A9D1J0Q0-F1
#
_cell.length_a   1.000
_cell.length_b   1.000
_cell.length_c   1.000
_cell.angle_alpha   90.00
_cell.angle_beta   90.00
_cell.angle_gamma   90.00
#
_symmetry.space_group_name_H-M   'P 1'
#
loop_
_entity.id
_entity.type
_entity.pdbx_description
1 polymer ?
#
loop_
_entity_poly.entity_id
_entity_poly.type
_entity_poly.pdbx_seq_one_letter_code
_entity_poly.pdbx_strand_id
1 'polypeptide(L)'
;MLYCPDCKMLFEDKQDVCPICSGPLRIPQETDFIYLLTIPQEKKPPVSEMLAKAAIPCRIRAVDPSAEEFRVFVPFGQLDRCRTVLREFLPQKQAGEEFEPMPEGKRRFWRVFSAILFFLLVCVVVMAADWAANLFVSLFQT
;
A
#
# COMPACT_ATOMS: atom_id res chain seq x y z
N MET A 1 17.33 -7.36 -5.04
CA MET A 1 16.65 -6.93 -3.80
C MET A 1 17.13 -5.54 -3.39
N LEU A 2 16.23 -4.58 -3.45
CA LEU A 2 16.41 -3.20 -3.05
C LEU A 2 15.42 -2.86 -1.93
N TYR A 3 15.83 -1.98 -1.03
CA TYR A 3 15.09 -1.59 0.15
C TYR A 3 14.83 -0.09 0.16
N CYS A 4 13.60 0.30 0.52
CA CYS A 4 13.24 1.69 0.74
C CYS A 4 13.24 2.02 2.25
N PRO A 5 14.02 3.01 2.72
CA PRO A 5 14.07 3.36 4.15
C PRO A 5 12.77 3.98 4.68
N ASP A 6 12.03 4.70 3.82
CA ASP A 6 10.79 5.37 4.22
C ASP A 6 9.61 4.39 4.29
N CYS A 7 9.48 3.56 3.26
CA CYS A 7 8.39 2.59 3.15
C CYS A 7 8.68 1.27 3.86
N LYS A 8 9.95 0.96 4.12
CA LYS A 8 10.43 -0.28 4.73
C LYS A 8 10.07 -1.55 3.94
N MET A 9 9.97 -1.41 2.63
CA MET A 9 9.57 -2.45 1.69
C MET A 9 10.79 -2.96 0.92
N LEU A 10 10.75 -4.24 0.54
CA LEU A 10 11.73 -4.86 -0.35
C LEU A 10 11.15 -4.97 -1.76
N PHE A 11 12.01 -4.74 -2.75
CA PHE A 11 11.70 -4.85 -4.17
C PHE A 11 12.73 -5.78 -4.81
N GLU A 12 12.29 -6.75 -5.60
CA GLU A 12 13.20 -7.69 -6.27
C GLU A 12 13.86 -7.06 -7.50
N ASP A 13 13.11 -6.22 -8.22
CA ASP A 13 13.50 -5.61 -9.49
C ASP A 13 14.52 -4.48 -9.37
N LYS A 14 15.28 -4.29 -10.46
CA LYS A 14 16.20 -3.16 -10.67
C LYS A 14 15.41 -1.88 -10.97
N GLN A 15 14.78 -1.33 -9.96
CA GLN A 15 14.19 0.00 -10.00
C GLN A 15 15.13 0.94 -9.23
N ASP A 16 15.46 2.10 -9.78
CA ASP A 16 16.33 3.06 -9.09
C ASP A 16 15.57 3.88 -8.04
N VAL A 17 14.23 3.89 -8.13
CA VAL A 17 13.33 4.74 -7.35
C VAL A 17 12.17 3.93 -6.81
N CYS A 18 11.81 4.14 -5.54
CA CYS A 18 10.72 3.46 -4.87
C CYS A 18 9.35 3.82 -5.51
N PRO A 19 8.54 2.85 -5.96
CA PRO A 19 7.24 3.13 -6.59
C PRO A 19 6.19 3.69 -5.59
N ILE A 20 6.45 3.58 -4.28
CA ILE A 20 5.52 3.99 -3.22
C ILE A 20 5.74 5.46 -2.83
N CYS A 21 6.96 5.83 -2.49
CA CYS A 21 7.29 7.18 -2.02
C CYS A 21 8.13 7.99 -3.01
N SER A 22 8.52 7.41 -4.15
CA SER A 22 9.49 8.01 -5.09
C SER A 22 10.86 8.32 -4.47
N GLY A 23 11.18 7.70 -3.33
CA GLY A 23 12.46 7.85 -2.64
C GLY A 23 13.56 6.94 -3.19
N PRO A 24 14.83 7.22 -2.83
CA PRO A 24 15.97 6.43 -3.29
C PRO A 24 15.94 5.02 -2.69
N LEU A 25 16.23 4.03 -3.54
CA LEU A 25 16.37 2.64 -3.15
C LEU A 25 17.82 2.33 -2.78
N ARG A 26 18.02 1.54 -1.74
CA ARG A 26 19.36 1.11 -1.27
C ARG A 26 19.42 -0.39 -1.04
N ILE A 27 20.62 -0.92 -0.90
CA ILE A 27 20.82 -2.33 -0.50
C ILE A 27 20.39 -2.48 0.98
N PRO A 28 19.54 -3.48 1.32
CA PRO A 28 19.13 -3.72 2.70
C PRO A 28 20.32 -4.13 3.58
N GLN A 29 20.37 -3.60 4.79
CA GLN A 29 21.30 -4.06 5.83
C GLN A 29 20.62 -5.04 6.78
N GLU A 30 21.38 -5.90 7.44
CA GLU A 30 20.84 -6.93 8.35
C GLU A 30 20.01 -6.35 9.50
N THR A 31 20.33 -5.13 9.94
CA THR A 31 19.64 -4.40 11.02
C THR A 31 18.39 -3.67 10.56
N ASP A 32 18.12 -3.62 9.25
CA ASP A 32 16.98 -2.87 8.72
C ASP A 32 15.67 -3.59 9.00
N PHE A 33 14.75 -2.88 9.64
CA PHE A 33 13.40 -3.37 9.86
C PHE A 33 12.60 -3.26 8.57
N ILE A 34 12.14 -4.41 8.09
CA ILE A 34 11.39 -4.60 6.86
C ILE A 34 9.99 -5.06 7.19
N TYR A 35 9.04 -4.59 6.40
CA TYR A 35 7.65 -5.01 6.49
C TYR A 35 7.52 -6.51 6.19
N LEU A 36 6.89 -7.24 7.11
CA LEU A 36 6.62 -8.66 6.96
C LEU A 36 5.19 -8.91 6.49
N LEU A 37 4.21 -8.35 7.22
CA LEU A 37 2.78 -8.60 7.00
C LEU A 37 1.92 -7.57 7.74
N THR A 38 0.65 -7.49 7.33
CA THR A 38 -0.41 -6.75 8.04
C THR A 38 -1.35 -7.76 8.70
N ILE A 39 -1.68 -7.52 9.96
CA ILE A 39 -2.58 -8.35 10.76
C ILE A 39 -3.71 -7.53 11.36
N PRO A 40 -4.92 -8.11 11.50
CA PRO A 40 -5.99 -7.50 12.28
C PRO A 40 -5.64 -7.51 13.78
N GLN A 41 -6.35 -6.68 14.55
CA GLN A 41 -6.18 -6.49 16.00
C GLN A 41 -6.24 -7.82 16.76
N GLU A 42 -7.15 -8.71 16.37
CA GLU A 42 -7.34 -10.03 16.98
C GLU A 42 -6.09 -10.91 16.88
N LYS A 43 -5.34 -10.80 15.78
CA LYS A 43 -4.12 -11.59 15.54
C LYS A 43 -2.86 -10.92 16.11
N LYS A 44 -2.94 -9.68 16.59
CA LYS A 44 -1.82 -8.97 17.23
C LYS A 44 -1.24 -9.74 18.43
N PRO A 45 -2.02 -10.16 19.44
CA PRO A 45 -1.47 -10.91 20.57
C PRO A 45 -0.74 -12.19 20.17
N PRO A 46 -1.35 -13.14 19.41
CA PRO A 46 -0.68 -14.41 19.11
C PRO A 46 0.57 -14.23 18.25
N VAL A 47 0.56 -13.32 17.29
CA VAL A 47 1.73 -13.03 16.45
C VAL A 47 2.86 -12.42 17.29
N SER A 48 2.53 -11.50 18.21
CA SER A 48 3.54 -10.88 19.09
C SER A 48 4.18 -11.89 20.05
N GLU A 49 3.37 -12.80 20.61
CA GLU A 49 3.85 -13.83 21.53
C GLU A 49 4.70 -14.88 20.81
N MET A 50 4.27 -15.32 19.62
CA MET A 50 5.02 -16.24 18.77
C MET A 50 6.40 -15.68 18.40
N LEU A 51 6.45 -14.41 17.98
CA LEU A 51 7.71 -13.75 17.62
C LEU A 51 8.61 -13.54 18.84
N ALA A 52 8.05 -13.23 20.01
CA ALA A 52 8.77 -13.15 21.26
C ALA A 52 9.36 -14.51 21.67
N LYS A 53 8.60 -15.60 21.56
CA LYS A 53 9.06 -16.98 21.81
C LYS A 53 10.20 -17.38 20.87
N ALA A 54 10.15 -16.93 19.62
CA ALA A 54 11.21 -17.16 18.64
C ALA A 54 12.46 -16.27 18.85
N ALA A 55 12.46 -15.40 19.88
CA ALA A 55 13.51 -14.42 20.17
C ALA A 55 13.79 -13.45 19.00
N ILE A 56 12.77 -13.11 18.22
CA ILE A 56 12.87 -12.23 17.06
C ILE A 56 12.43 -10.82 17.45
N PRO A 57 13.28 -9.79 17.31
CA PRO A 57 12.91 -8.42 17.62
C PRO A 57 11.94 -7.89 16.56
N CYS A 58 10.70 -7.59 16.98
CA CYS A 58 9.63 -7.18 16.08
C CYS A 58 9.09 -5.81 16.48
N ARG A 59 8.74 -4.98 15.48
CA ARG A 59 8.05 -3.71 15.69
C ARG A 59 6.66 -3.79 15.08
N ILE A 60 5.64 -3.54 15.88
CA ILE A 60 4.25 -3.52 15.43
C ILE A 60 3.76 -2.08 15.44
N ARG A 61 3.20 -1.59 14.33
CA ARG A 61 2.61 -0.25 14.23
C ARG A 61 1.19 -0.33 13.67
N ALA A 62 0.29 0.47 14.22
CA ALA A 62 -1.03 0.62 13.62
C ALA A 62 -0.91 1.27 12.23
N VAL A 63 -1.75 0.88 11.28
CA VAL A 63 -1.81 1.51 9.96
C VAL A 63 -2.27 2.96 10.09
N ASP A 64 -3.34 3.18 10.87
CA ASP A 64 -3.92 4.46 11.22
C ASP A 64 -4.31 4.46 12.71
N PRO A 65 -4.45 5.61 13.38
CA PRO A 65 -4.83 5.69 14.79
C PRO A 65 -6.20 5.06 15.11
N SER A 66 -7.07 4.92 14.11
CA SER A 66 -8.37 4.25 14.21
C SER A 66 -8.40 2.89 13.50
N ALA A 67 -7.27 2.40 13.00
CA ALA A 67 -7.23 1.13 12.27
C ALA A 67 -7.26 -0.06 13.21
N GLU A 68 -8.08 -1.05 12.84
CA GLU A 68 -8.05 -2.39 13.41
C GLU A 68 -6.92 -3.25 12.81
N GLU A 69 -6.11 -2.68 11.92
CA GLU A 69 -5.00 -3.36 11.24
C GLU A 69 -3.64 -2.83 11.69
N PHE A 70 -2.70 -3.74 11.87
CA PHE A 70 -1.35 -3.49 12.36
C PHE A 70 -0.31 -4.07 11.39
N ARG A 71 0.70 -3.27 11.07
CA ARG A 71 1.87 -3.68 10.29
C ARG A 71 2.96 -4.20 11.21
N VAL A 72 3.48 -5.38 10.88
CA VAL A 72 4.58 -6.03 11.59
C VAL A 72 5.87 -5.84 10.80
N PHE A 73 6.92 -5.40 11.48
CA PHE A 73 8.25 -5.20 10.91
C PHE A 73 9.29 -6.06 11.63
N VAL A 74 10.18 -6.70 10.87
CA VAL A 74 11.23 -7.61 11.35
C VAL A 74 12.58 -7.26 10.72
N PRO A 75 13.72 -7.49 11.38
CA PRO A 75 15.03 -7.21 10.80
C PRO A 75 15.32 -8.12 9.59
N PHE A 76 15.98 -7.58 8.57
CA PHE A 76 16.32 -8.30 7.35
C PHE A 76 17.10 -9.59 7.62
N GLY A 77 18.08 -9.54 8.52
CA GLY A 77 18.93 -10.70 8.84
C GLY A 77 18.18 -11.89 9.44
N GLN A 78 16.93 -11.70 9.89
CA GLN A 78 16.10 -12.77 10.44
C GLN A 78 14.84 -13.04 9.60
N LEU A 79 14.72 -12.43 8.42
CA LEU A 79 13.53 -12.51 7.58
C LEU A 79 13.15 -13.96 7.23
N ASP A 80 14.13 -14.78 6.82
CA ASP A 80 13.90 -16.18 6.47
C ASP A 80 13.46 -17.02 7.66
N ARG A 81 14.02 -16.72 8.83
CA ARG A 81 13.66 -17.36 10.10
C ARG A 81 12.23 -17.01 10.50
N CYS A 82 11.85 -15.73 10.35
CA CYS A 82 10.47 -15.29 10.54
C CYS A 82 9.50 -15.99 9.58
N ARG A 83 9.83 -16.07 8.29
CA ARG A 83 8.99 -16.73 7.26
C ARG A 83 8.73 -18.19 7.61
N THR A 84 9.73 -18.88 8.17
CA THR A 84 9.60 -20.29 8.57
C THR A 84 8.65 -20.44 9.75
N VAL A 85 8.86 -19.69 10.82
CA VAL A 85 7.99 -19.71 12.01
C VAL A 85 6.56 -19.30 11.67
N LEU A 86 6.40 -18.32 10.78
CA LEU A 86 5.10 -17.83 10.36
C LEU A 86 4.31 -18.88 9.56
N ARG A 87 4.97 -19.67 8.70
CA ARG A 87 4.33 -20.77 7.95
C ARG A 87 3.78 -21.87 8.85
N GLU A 88 4.42 -22.13 9.99
CA GLU A 88 3.95 -23.13 10.95
C GLU A 88 2.68 -22.68 11.68
N PHE A 89 2.54 -21.36 11.90
CA PHE A 89 1.44 -20.78 12.68
C PHE A 89 0.25 -20.29 11.85
N LEU A 90 0.48 -19.88 10.59
CA LEU A 90 -0.58 -19.38 9.72
C LEU A 90 -0.84 -20.35 8.55
N PRO A 91 -2.10 -20.78 8.32
CA PRO A 91 -2.42 -21.60 7.16
C PRO A 91 -2.02 -20.86 5.87
N GLN A 92 -1.45 -21.60 4.91
CA GLN A 92 -0.71 -21.17 3.70
C GLN A 92 -1.28 -19.96 2.94
N LYS A 93 -2.58 -19.67 3.08
CA LYS A 93 -3.24 -18.52 2.45
C LYS A 93 -2.66 -17.16 2.88
N GLN A 94 -1.94 -17.08 4.01
CA GLN A 94 -1.25 -15.85 4.48
C GLN A 94 0.28 -15.94 4.41
N ALA A 95 0.83 -17.13 4.14
CA ALA A 95 2.27 -17.38 4.19
C ALA A 95 2.94 -17.43 2.80
N GLY A 96 2.12 -17.53 1.75
CA GLY A 96 2.51 -17.27 0.35
C GLY A 96 2.18 -15.85 -0.12
N GLU A 97 1.45 -15.07 0.68
CA GLU A 97 1.34 -13.63 0.49
C GLU A 97 2.57 -12.98 1.15
N GLU A 98 3.71 -13.17 0.51
CA GLU A 98 4.58 -12.03 0.21
C GLU A 98 3.62 -10.98 -0.37
N PHE A 99 3.00 -10.19 0.50
CA PHE A 99 1.94 -9.28 0.10
C PHE A 99 2.63 -8.34 -0.86
N GLU A 100 2.36 -8.57 -2.14
CA GLU A 100 2.58 -7.61 -3.21
C GLU A 100 2.23 -6.25 -2.60
N PRO A 101 3.15 -5.27 -2.59
CA PRO A 101 2.73 -3.88 -2.57
C PRO A 101 1.48 -3.78 -3.44
N MET A 102 0.35 -3.41 -2.85
CA MET A 102 -0.94 -3.13 -3.50
C MET A 102 -0.75 -2.94 -5.01
N PRO A 103 -1.23 -3.86 -5.88
CA PRO A 103 -0.74 -4.03 -7.25
C PRO A 103 -0.59 -2.67 -7.92
N GLU A 104 0.64 -2.38 -8.33
CA GLU A 104 1.18 -1.03 -8.55
C GLU A 104 0.36 -0.20 -9.55
N GLY A 105 -0.43 -0.86 -10.39
CA GLY A 105 -1.37 -0.24 -11.33
C GLY A 105 -2.58 0.44 -10.67
N LYS A 106 -3.09 -0.05 -9.53
CA LYS A 106 -4.37 0.41 -8.97
C LYS A 106 -4.28 1.82 -8.37
N ARG A 107 -3.08 2.25 -7.94
CA ARG A 107 -2.86 3.58 -7.35
C ARG A 107 -2.75 4.70 -8.38
N ARG A 108 -2.05 4.46 -9.49
CA ARG A 108 -2.04 5.40 -10.63
C ARG A 108 -3.40 5.40 -11.32
N PHE A 109 -4.02 4.23 -11.48
CA PHE A 109 -5.36 4.12 -12.05
C PHE A 109 -6.37 4.95 -11.27
N TRP A 110 -6.39 4.88 -9.93
CA TRP A 110 -7.34 5.68 -9.15
C TRP A 110 -7.08 7.18 -9.23
N ARG A 111 -5.81 7.60 -9.27
CA ARG A 111 -5.43 9.02 -9.39
C ARG A 111 -5.84 9.57 -10.76
N VAL A 112 -5.60 8.82 -11.82
CA VAL A 112 -5.98 9.16 -13.20
C VAL A 112 -7.50 9.10 -13.36
N PHE A 113 -8.15 8.06 -12.84
CA PHE A 113 -9.59 7.90 -12.88
C PHE A 113 -10.30 9.04 -12.16
N SER A 114 -9.81 9.46 -10.99
CA SER A 114 -10.33 10.63 -10.28
C SER A 114 -10.19 11.93 -11.08
N ALA A 115 -9.05 12.12 -11.76
CA ALA A 115 -8.83 13.30 -12.59
C ALA A 115 -9.70 13.30 -13.86
N ILE A 116 -9.84 12.13 -14.52
CA ILE A 116 -10.71 11.95 -15.69
C ILE A 116 -12.17 12.17 -15.31
N LEU A 117 -12.62 11.62 -14.18
CA LEU A 117 -13.98 11.80 -13.68
C LEU A 117 -14.28 13.28 -13.41
N PHE A 118 -13.33 14.00 -12.79
CA PHE A 118 -13.44 15.43 -12.56
C PHE A 118 -13.51 16.22 -13.88
N PHE A 119 -12.66 15.87 -14.86
CA PHE A 119 -12.66 16.50 -16.17
C PHE A 119 -13.97 16.25 -16.93
N LEU A 120 -14.48 15.02 -16.92
CA LEU A 120 -15.78 14.66 -17.51
C LEU A 120 -16.92 15.47 -16.88
N LEU A 121 -16.91 15.62 -15.56
CA LEU A 121 -17.91 16.43 -14.86
C LEU A 121 -17.88 17.89 -15.35
N VAL A 122 -16.68 18.48 -15.47
CA VAL A 122 -16.53 19.84 -16.01
C VAL A 122 -17.03 19.93 -17.46
N CYS A 123 -16.70 18.97 -18.32
CA CYS A 123 -17.20 18.93 -19.70
C CYS A 123 -18.73 18.89 -19.76
N VAL A 124 -19.37 18.06 -18.93
CA VAL A 124 -20.84 17.97 -18.86
C VAL A 124 -21.45 19.31 -18.46
N VAL A 125 -20.87 19.98 -17.47
CA VAL A 125 -21.34 21.30 -17.02
C VAL A 125 -21.23 22.35 -18.12
N VAL A 126 -20.10 22.38 -18.86
CA VAL A 126 -19.92 23.31 -19.98
C VAL A 126 -20.93 23.04 -21.10
N MET A 127 -21.12 21.78 -21.49
CA MET A 127 -22.10 21.43 -22.52
C MET A 127 -23.54 21.77 -22.12
N ALA A 128 -23.89 21.60 -20.83
CA ALA A 128 -25.19 22.00 -20.31
C ALA A 128 -25.37 23.53 -20.35
N ALA A 129 -24.32 24.29 -20.05
CA ALA A 129 -24.33 25.75 -20.14
C ALA A 129 -24.48 26.24 -21.59
N ASP A 130 -23.75 25.65 -22.53
CA ASP A 130 -23.86 25.97 -23.95
C ASP A 130 -25.26 25.62 -24.50
N TRP A 131 -25.82 24.48 -24.08
CA TRP A 131 -27.19 24.10 -24.45
C TRP A 131 -28.22 25.07 -23.90
N ALA A 132 -28.10 25.47 -22.63
CA ALA A 132 -28.97 26.47 -22.02
C ALA A 132 -28.85 27.83 -22.72
N ALA A 133 -27.63 28.28 -23.01
CA ALA A 133 -27.38 29.53 -23.71
C ALA A 133 -28.01 29.53 -25.11
N ASN A 134 -27.87 28.43 -25.86
CA ASN A 134 -28.47 28.29 -27.18
C ASN A 134 -30.01 28.25 -27.11
N LEU A 135 -30.57 27.66 -26.04
CA LEU A 135 -32.00 27.65 -25.77
C LEU A 135 -32.53 29.07 -25.48
N PHE A 136 -31.80 29.86 -24.68
CA PHE A 136 -32.14 31.27 -24.42
C PHE A 136 -32.10 32.13 -25.68
N VAL A 137 -31.09 31.95 -26.54
CA VAL A 137 -31.01 32.66 -27.83
C VAL A 137 -32.20 32.28 -28.72
N SER A 138 -32.54 30.99 -28.81
CA SER A 138 -33.67 30.54 -29.63
C SER A 138 -35.03 31.07 -29.18
N LEU A 139 -35.23 31.27 -27.87
CA LEU A 139 -36.48 31.79 -27.31
C LEU A 139 -36.64 33.31 -27.49
N PHE A 140 -35.55 34.06 -27.62
CA PHE A 140 -35.57 35.51 -27.80
C PHE A 140 -35.61 35.97 -29.26
N GLN A 141 -35.49 35.04 -30.22
CA GLN A 141 -35.49 35.32 -31.66
C GLN A 141 -36.81 34.96 -32.38
N THR A 142 -37.82 34.49 -31.64
CA THR A 142 -39.24 34.40 -32.05
C THR A 142 -40.04 35.54 -31.43
#